data_AF-A0A951MT88-F1
#
_entry.id   AF-A0A951MT88-F1
#
_cell.length_a   1.000
_cell.length_b   1.000
_cell.length_c   1.000
_cell.angle_alpha   90.00
_cell.angle_beta   90.00
_cell.angle_gamma   90.00
#
_symmetry.space_group_name_H-M   'P 1'
#
loop_
_entity.id
_entity.type
_entity.pdbx_description
1 polymer ?
#
loop_
_entity_poly.entity_id
_entity_poly.type
_entity_poly.pdbx_seq_one_letter_code
_entity_poly.pdbx_strand_id
1 'polypeptide(L)'
;MSRDPTCVFDVDADLLRALEAALGPPIDSYLNGWQVWLEPAQLPGHAEPVELEYRLHPPHGFSQPAGLSHHDLWDTVIQQVTEDAVDVEVGRETRRLHQLWVLLEVYPTYREPVTAEHLRAAVEEVLGRSSLAAGYVDHDALGARWKRTKGGFDLPGAIRAELEVVAG
;
A
#
# COMPACT_ATOMS: atom_id res chain seq x y z
N MET A 1 -5.73 -16.94 15.74
CA MET A 1 -5.68 -16.10 14.53
C MET A 1 -4.96 -14.84 14.94
N SER A 2 -3.84 -14.52 14.28
CA SER A 2 -3.03 -13.33 14.59
C SER A 2 -3.57 -12.19 13.75
N ARG A 3 -3.75 -11.01 14.35
CA ARG A 3 -4.04 -9.79 13.60
C ARG A 3 -2.84 -8.87 13.76
N ASP A 4 -2.35 -8.35 12.66
CA ASP A 4 -1.16 -7.51 12.65
C ASP A 4 -1.58 -6.03 12.65
N PRO A 5 -0.82 -5.14 13.30
CA PRO A 5 -1.08 -3.71 13.22
C PRO A 5 -0.91 -3.25 11.77
N THR A 6 -1.89 -2.50 11.27
CA THR A 6 -1.93 -2.04 9.89
C THR A 6 -2.38 -0.59 9.84
N CYS A 7 -1.74 0.19 8.98
CA CYS A 7 -2.06 1.58 8.69
C CYS A 7 -2.35 1.72 7.19
N VAL A 8 -3.34 2.53 6.80
CA VAL A 8 -3.75 2.67 5.40
C VAL A 8 -3.97 4.12 4.95
N PHE A 9 -3.76 4.36 3.66
CA PHE A 9 -3.94 5.66 3.00
C PHE A 9 -4.74 5.50 1.70
N ASP A 10 -5.59 6.49 1.42
CA ASP A 10 -6.15 6.67 0.08
C ASP A 10 -5.05 7.07 -0.90
N VAL A 11 -5.12 6.53 -2.12
CA VAL A 11 -4.16 6.82 -3.17
C VAL A 11 -4.59 8.04 -3.97
N ASP A 12 -3.74 9.05 -3.97
CA ASP A 12 -3.79 10.25 -4.79
C ASP A 12 -2.39 10.58 -5.32
N ALA A 13 -2.30 11.60 -6.17
CA ALA A 13 -1.03 12.08 -6.71
C ALA A 13 -0.02 12.44 -5.61
N ASP A 14 -0.50 13.09 -4.55
CA ASP A 14 0.33 13.50 -3.42
C ASP A 14 0.93 12.29 -2.69
N LEU A 15 0.22 11.16 -2.64
CA LEU A 15 0.72 9.96 -1.98
C LEU A 15 1.85 9.35 -2.77
N LEU A 16 1.68 9.25 -4.09
CA LEU A 16 2.70 8.69 -4.96
C LEU A 16 3.97 9.54 -4.91
N ARG A 17 3.84 10.87 -4.88
CA ARG A 17 4.97 11.79 -4.69
C ARG A 17 5.62 11.64 -3.32
N ALA A 18 4.83 11.49 -2.25
CA ALA A 18 5.36 11.27 -0.91
C ALA A 18 6.13 9.95 -0.80
N LEU A 19 5.60 8.87 -1.41
CA LEU A 19 6.27 7.58 -1.49
C LEU A 19 7.60 7.67 -2.25
N GLU A 20 7.61 8.32 -3.43
CA GLU A 20 8.84 8.52 -4.19
C GLU A 20 9.88 9.34 -3.41
N ALA A 21 9.45 10.42 -2.76
CA ALA A 21 10.34 11.28 -1.99
C ALA A 21 10.91 10.58 -0.75
N ALA A 22 10.13 9.73 -0.09
CA ALA A 22 10.52 9.06 1.15
C ALA A 22 11.27 7.74 0.90
N LEU A 23 10.82 6.94 -0.06
CA LEU A 23 11.24 5.54 -0.24
C LEU A 23 11.91 5.28 -1.60
N GLY A 24 11.75 6.18 -2.58
CA GLY A 24 12.19 5.94 -3.95
C GLY A 24 11.39 4.82 -4.65
N PRO A 25 11.99 4.13 -5.64
CA PRO A 25 11.29 3.09 -6.40
C PRO A 25 11.01 1.83 -5.56
N PRO A 26 9.93 1.10 -5.85
CA PRO A 26 9.59 -0.14 -5.15
C PRO A 26 10.67 -1.20 -5.35
N ILE A 27 10.91 -1.99 -4.31
CA ILE A 27 11.87 -3.11 -4.36
C ILE A 27 11.30 -4.30 -5.13
N ASP A 28 9.97 -4.39 -5.25
CA ASP A 28 9.29 -5.44 -5.98
C ASP A 28 7.99 -4.93 -6.59
N SER A 29 7.66 -5.46 -7.76
CA SER A 29 6.47 -5.13 -8.53
C SER A 29 5.87 -6.42 -9.01
N TYR A 30 4.55 -6.54 -8.98
CA TYR A 30 3.85 -7.76 -9.38
C TYR A 30 3.01 -7.54 -10.63
N LEU A 31 2.87 -8.60 -11.45
CA LEU A 31 2.00 -8.62 -12.63
C LEU A 31 0.53 -8.27 -12.35
N ASN A 32 0.08 -8.46 -11.10
CA ASN A 32 -1.26 -8.11 -10.68
C ASN A 32 -1.41 -6.65 -10.23
N GLY A 33 -0.36 -5.83 -10.32
CA GLY A 33 -0.37 -4.39 -10.07
C GLY A 33 0.19 -3.96 -8.71
N TRP A 34 0.55 -4.89 -7.82
CA TRP A 34 1.16 -4.53 -6.52
C TRP A 34 2.54 -3.90 -6.69
N GLN A 35 2.83 -2.91 -5.85
CA GLN A 35 4.16 -2.33 -5.64
C GLN A 35 4.52 -2.47 -4.16
N VAL A 36 5.75 -2.87 -3.86
CA VAL A 36 6.19 -3.19 -2.50
C VAL A 36 7.50 -2.46 -2.18
N TRP A 37 7.57 -1.90 -0.97
CA TRP A 37 8.79 -1.39 -0.35
C TRP A 37 8.97 -2.06 1.01
N LEU A 38 10.23 -2.18 1.45
CA LEU A 38 10.59 -2.54 2.82
C LEU A 38 11.42 -1.40 3.39
N GLU A 39 11.00 -0.84 4.51
CA GLU A 39 11.70 0.27 5.16
C GLU A 39 11.82 0.03 6.67
N PRO A 40 13.03 0.09 7.25
CA PRO A 40 13.21 0.02 8.69
C PRO A 40 12.68 1.28 9.38
N ALA A 41 11.86 1.11 10.42
CA ALA A 41 11.32 2.20 11.22
C ALA A 41 11.70 2.03 12.70
N GLN A 42 12.22 3.10 13.30
CA GLN A 42 12.44 3.12 14.74
C GLN A 42 11.11 3.35 15.47
N LEU A 43 10.58 2.29 16.10
CA LEU A 43 9.31 2.35 16.83
C LEU A 43 9.52 2.44 18.35
N PRO A 44 8.62 3.12 19.09
CA PRO A 44 8.68 3.14 20.55
C PRO A 44 8.60 1.73 21.15
N GLY A 45 9.48 1.45 22.11
CA GLY A 45 9.55 0.15 22.80
C GLY A 45 10.42 -0.90 22.10
N HIS A 46 10.98 -0.58 20.93
CA HIS A 46 11.87 -1.46 20.18
C HIS A 46 13.31 -0.95 20.25
N ALA A 47 14.26 -1.83 20.57
CA ALA A 47 15.67 -1.48 20.68
C ALA A 47 16.36 -1.38 19.30
N GLU A 48 15.87 -2.15 18.33
CA GLU A 48 16.30 -2.15 16.93
C GLU A 48 15.14 -1.65 16.05
N PRO A 49 15.43 -1.13 14.84
CA PRO A 49 14.38 -0.78 13.89
C PRO A 49 13.52 -1.99 13.50
N VAL A 50 12.22 -1.76 13.39
CA VAL A 50 11.23 -2.73 12.90
C VAL A 50 11.13 -2.59 11.40
N GLU A 51 11.24 -3.69 10.65
CA GLU A 51 11.04 -3.66 9.20
C GLU A 51 9.54 -3.53 8.87
N LEU A 52 9.17 -2.47 8.17
CA LEU A 52 7.81 -2.23 7.70
C LEU A 52 7.69 -2.56 6.22
N GLU A 53 6.64 -3.27 5.83
CA GLU A 53 6.24 -3.45 4.44
C GLU A 53 5.22 -2.37 4.06
N TYR A 54 5.52 -1.63 3.00
CA TYR A 54 4.59 -0.73 2.34
C TYR A 54 4.09 -1.44 1.09
N ARG A 55 2.79 -1.69 1.01
CA ARG A 55 2.17 -2.37 -0.11
C ARG A 55 1.13 -1.48 -0.77
N LEU A 56 1.39 -1.08 -2.00
CA LEU A 56 0.46 -0.31 -2.81
C LEU A 56 -0.44 -1.26 -3.61
N HIS A 57 -1.73 -1.23 -3.31
CA HIS A 57 -2.74 -2.13 -3.84
C HIS A 57 -3.41 -1.59 -5.10
N PRO A 58 -3.52 -2.40 -6.16
CA PRO A 58 -4.34 -2.13 -7.32
C PRO A 58 -5.82 -2.38 -7.01
N PRO A 59 -6.74 -1.83 -7.83
CA PRO A 59 -8.16 -2.12 -7.70
C PRO A 59 -8.48 -3.59 -7.99
N HIS A 60 -9.61 -4.07 -7.48
CA HIS A 60 -10.17 -5.36 -7.91
C HIS A 60 -10.40 -5.37 -9.43
N GLY A 61 -9.93 -6.43 -10.10
CA GLY A 61 -10.03 -6.57 -11.54
C GLY A 61 -8.95 -5.82 -12.33
N PHE A 62 -7.89 -5.36 -11.66
CA PHE A 62 -6.72 -4.78 -12.32
C PHE A 62 -6.21 -5.68 -13.46
N SER A 63 -5.86 -5.03 -14.57
CA SER A 63 -5.17 -5.64 -15.69
C SER A 63 -3.87 -4.89 -15.95
N GLN A 64 -2.77 -5.61 -16.16
CA GLN A 64 -1.49 -4.98 -16.51
C GLN A 64 -1.64 -4.11 -17.77
N PRO A 65 -1.13 -2.86 -17.78
CA PRO A 65 -1.22 -2.03 -18.96
C PRO A 65 -0.56 -2.63 -20.20
N ALA A 66 -1.22 -2.51 -21.35
CA ALA A 66 -0.77 -3.15 -22.58
C ALA A 66 0.54 -2.53 -23.08
N GLY A 67 1.57 -3.37 -23.26
CA GLY A 67 2.87 -2.92 -23.76
C GLY A 67 3.76 -2.27 -22.71
N LEU A 68 3.42 -2.36 -21.43
CA LEU A 68 4.24 -1.90 -20.31
C LEU A 68 4.57 -3.07 -19.38
N SER A 69 5.83 -3.21 -18.99
CA SER A 69 6.22 -4.18 -17.97
C SER A 69 5.67 -3.76 -16.61
N HIS A 70 5.38 -4.72 -15.74
CA HIS A 70 4.96 -4.42 -14.37
C HIS A 70 6.08 -3.79 -13.54
N HIS A 71 7.35 -4.07 -13.88
CA HIS A 71 8.51 -3.40 -13.30
C HIS A 71 8.66 -1.94 -13.75
N ASP A 72 8.19 -1.58 -14.94
CA ASP A 72 8.29 -0.21 -15.47
C ASP A 72 7.09 0.66 -15.07
N LEU A 73 6.07 0.06 -14.43
CA LEU A 73 4.80 0.71 -14.16
C LEU A 73 4.96 1.88 -13.18
N TRP A 74 5.69 1.70 -12.09
CA TRP A 74 5.95 2.77 -11.12
C TRP A 74 6.64 3.96 -11.77
N ASP A 75 7.80 3.72 -12.39
CA ASP A 75 8.63 4.75 -13.02
C ASP A 75 7.87 5.53 -14.10
N THR A 76 7.07 4.83 -14.90
CA THR A 76 6.25 5.46 -15.94
C THR A 76 5.21 6.40 -15.33
N VAL A 77 4.56 5.98 -14.24
CA VAL A 77 3.52 6.79 -13.59
C VAL A 77 4.15 7.97 -12.86
N ILE A 78 5.17 7.75 -12.04
CA ILE A 78 5.74 8.81 -11.17
C ILE A 78 6.34 9.97 -11.95
N GLN A 79 6.87 9.73 -13.17
CA GLN A 79 7.36 10.77 -14.07
C GLN A 79 6.27 11.73 -14.58
N GLN A 80 5.00 11.31 -14.50
CA GLN A 80 3.84 12.07 -14.99
C GLN A 80 2.98 12.63 -13.87
N VAL A 81 3.14 12.14 -12.63
CA VAL A 81 2.31 12.57 -11.50
C VAL A 81 2.70 13.98 -11.07
N THR A 82 1.74 14.89 -11.24
CA THR A 82 1.74 16.26 -10.71
C THR A 82 0.55 16.41 -9.75
N GLU A 83 0.47 17.54 -9.04
CA GLU A 83 -0.65 17.83 -8.11
C GLU A 83 -2.02 17.71 -8.79
N ASP A 84 -2.12 18.04 -10.08
CA ASP A 84 -3.35 17.99 -10.87
C ASP A 84 -3.48 16.72 -11.73
N ALA A 85 -2.56 15.75 -11.62
CA ALA A 85 -2.56 14.58 -12.48
C ALA A 85 -3.71 13.63 -12.14
N VAL A 86 -4.69 13.54 -13.03
CA VAL A 86 -5.82 12.59 -12.93
C VAL A 86 -5.62 11.37 -13.84
N ASP A 87 -5.02 11.60 -15.01
CA ASP A 87 -4.79 10.61 -16.07
C ASP A 87 -3.28 10.50 -16.35
N VAL A 88 -2.82 9.28 -16.62
CA VAL A 88 -1.41 8.97 -16.95
C VAL A 88 -1.33 8.04 -18.15
N GLU A 89 -0.34 8.27 -19.02
CA GLU A 89 -0.04 7.42 -20.15
C GLU A 89 0.79 6.21 -19.69
N VAL A 90 0.26 5.00 -19.84
CA VAL A 90 0.89 3.76 -19.40
C VAL A 90 0.88 2.73 -20.53
N GLY A 91 2.05 2.50 -21.13
CA GLY A 91 2.17 1.62 -22.29
C GLY A 91 1.43 2.18 -23.51
N ARG A 92 0.34 1.52 -23.92
CA ARG A 92 -0.47 1.90 -25.11
C ARG A 92 -1.84 2.46 -24.75
N GLU A 93 -2.05 2.82 -23.49
CA GLU A 93 -3.33 3.29 -22.98
C GLU A 93 -3.14 4.46 -22.02
N THR A 94 -4.23 5.21 -21.80
CA THR A 94 -4.31 6.24 -20.77
C THR A 94 -5.22 5.73 -19.67
N ARG A 95 -4.78 5.83 -18.41
CA ARG A 95 -5.55 5.39 -17.25
C ARG A 95 -5.62 6.46 -16.18
N ARG A 96 -6.71 6.46 -15.43
CA ARG A 96 -6.81 7.22 -14.18
C ARG A 96 -5.97 6.57 -13.10
N LEU A 97 -5.44 7.37 -12.17
CA LEU A 97 -4.66 6.85 -11.05
C LEU A 97 -5.41 5.75 -10.26
N HIS A 98 -6.71 5.94 -10.00
CA HIS A 98 -7.52 4.95 -9.28
C HIS A 98 -7.75 3.63 -10.05
N GLN A 99 -7.44 3.59 -11.36
CA GLN A 99 -7.46 2.36 -12.14
C GLN A 99 -6.14 1.58 -12.04
N LEU A 100 -5.10 2.21 -11.48
CA LEU A 100 -3.79 1.62 -11.22
C LEU A 100 -3.66 1.20 -9.76
N TRP A 101 -3.97 2.12 -8.82
CA TRP A 101 -3.83 1.90 -7.39
C TRP A 101 -4.91 2.61 -6.58
N VAL A 102 -5.34 2.00 -5.47
CA VAL A 102 -6.49 2.46 -4.66
C VAL A 102 -6.24 2.49 -3.16
N LEU A 103 -5.20 1.81 -2.67
CA LEU A 103 -4.90 1.72 -1.24
C LEU A 103 -3.41 1.54 -1.05
N LEU A 104 -2.77 2.37 -0.23
CA LEU A 104 -1.50 2.00 0.39
C LEU A 104 -1.80 1.35 1.74
N GLU A 105 -1.22 0.19 1.98
CA GLU A 105 -1.25 -0.53 3.24
C GLU A 105 0.17 -0.61 3.79
N VAL A 106 0.35 -0.37 5.09
CA VAL A 106 1.65 -0.46 5.77
C VAL A 106 1.51 -1.29 7.03
N TYR A 107 2.40 -2.26 7.24
CA TYR A 107 2.40 -3.16 8.40
C TYR A 107 3.81 -3.74 8.66
N PRO A 108 4.11 -4.23 9.88
CA PRO A 108 5.39 -4.89 10.16
C PRO A 108 5.57 -6.20 9.38
N THR A 109 6.73 -6.41 8.74
CA THR A 109 7.03 -7.63 7.97
C THR A 109 7.02 -8.88 8.85
N TYR A 110 7.48 -8.73 10.10
CA TYR A 110 7.52 -9.79 11.09
C TYR A 110 6.52 -9.52 12.21
N ARG A 111 6.13 -10.57 12.93
CA ARG A 111 5.23 -10.48 14.10
C ARG A 111 5.96 -9.89 15.30
N GLU A 112 6.32 -8.62 15.18
CA GLU A 112 6.88 -7.82 16.25
C GLU A 112 5.75 -7.20 17.07
N PRO A 113 5.89 -7.05 18.40
CA PRO A 113 4.87 -6.45 19.25
C PRO A 113 4.79 -4.94 19.01
N VAL A 114 4.15 -4.56 17.91
CA VAL A 114 3.89 -3.17 17.50
C VAL A 114 2.41 -2.87 17.71
N THR A 115 2.10 -1.68 18.23
CA THR A 115 0.73 -1.20 18.30
C THR A 115 0.37 -0.46 17.02
N ALA A 116 -0.90 -0.48 16.64
CA ALA A 116 -1.39 0.30 15.49
C ALA A 116 -1.13 1.81 15.65
N GLU A 117 -1.13 2.34 16.88
CA GLU A 117 -0.82 3.74 17.19
C GLU A 117 0.65 4.08 16.89
N HIS A 118 1.60 3.27 17.36
CA HIS A 118 3.02 3.50 17.09
C HIS A 118 3.34 3.34 15.59
N LEU A 119 2.74 2.34 14.94
CA LEU A 119 2.86 2.16 13.49
C LEU A 119 2.36 3.41 12.75
N ARG A 120 1.14 3.86 13.07
CA ARG A 120 0.55 5.04 12.45
C ARG A 120 1.44 6.25 12.60
N ALA A 121 1.89 6.55 13.82
CA ALA A 121 2.73 7.73 14.08
C ALA A 121 4.01 7.72 13.25
N ALA A 122 4.72 6.59 13.19
CA ALA A 122 5.96 6.47 12.42
C ALA A 122 5.72 6.61 10.91
N VAL A 123 4.67 5.99 10.38
CA VAL A 123 4.36 6.05 8.93
C VAL A 123 3.88 7.44 8.52
N GLU A 124 3.07 8.10 9.35
CA GLU A 124 2.64 9.48 9.10
C GLU A 124 3.81 10.48 9.17
N GLU A 125 4.80 10.24 10.03
CA GLU A 125 6.05 11.01 10.07
C GLU A 125 6.86 10.85 8.78
N VAL A 126 7.06 9.61 8.31
CA VAL A 126 7.79 9.31 7.08
C VAL A 126 7.12 9.91 5.85
N LEU A 127 5.81 9.74 5.72
CA LEU A 127 5.08 10.21 4.55
C LEU A 127 4.71 11.70 4.62
N GLY A 128 4.77 12.32 5.81
CA GLY A 128 4.38 13.70 6.02
C GLY A 128 2.88 13.98 5.85
N ARG A 129 2.03 12.96 6.03
CA ARG A 129 0.58 13.02 5.80
C ARG A 129 -0.18 12.07 6.72
N SER A 130 -1.42 12.42 7.04
CA SER A 130 -2.27 11.59 7.88
C SER A 130 -2.78 10.35 7.15
N SER A 131 -2.82 9.24 7.87
CA SER A 131 -3.46 8.01 7.47
C SER A 131 -4.97 8.15 7.48
N LEU A 132 -5.61 7.37 6.61
CA LEU A 132 -7.06 7.23 6.60
C LEU A 132 -7.53 6.45 7.83
N ALA A 133 -6.87 5.33 8.13
CA ALA A 133 -7.19 4.48 9.27
C ALA A 133 -5.96 3.70 9.72
N ALA A 134 -5.96 3.31 11.00
CA ALA A 134 -5.01 2.35 11.55
C ALA A 134 -5.72 1.43 12.55
N GLY A 135 -5.33 0.17 12.58
CA GLY A 135 -6.02 -0.87 13.34
C GLY A 135 -5.31 -2.21 13.22
N TYR A 136 -6.05 -3.31 13.31
CA TYR A 136 -5.50 -4.65 13.20
C TYR A 136 -6.18 -5.44 12.09
N VAL A 137 -5.41 -6.12 11.25
CA VAL A 137 -5.91 -6.90 10.09
C VAL A 137 -5.48 -8.36 10.20
N ASP A 138 -6.39 -9.30 9.90
CA ASP A 138 -6.08 -10.73 9.81
C ASP A 138 -5.54 -11.07 8.40
N HIS A 139 -4.26 -10.77 8.15
CA HIS A 139 -3.61 -11.06 6.87
C HIS A 139 -3.63 -12.55 6.52
N ASP A 140 -3.61 -13.45 7.52
CA ASP A 140 -3.72 -14.89 7.30
C ASP A 140 -5.07 -15.25 6.69
N ALA A 141 -6.18 -14.72 7.25
CA ALA A 141 -7.53 -14.95 6.74
C ALA A 141 -7.75 -14.33 5.36
N LEU A 142 -7.29 -13.08 5.15
CA LEU A 142 -7.38 -12.40 3.87
C LEU A 142 -6.53 -13.09 2.79
N GLY A 143 -5.30 -13.48 3.11
CA GLY A 143 -4.42 -14.22 2.22
C GLY A 143 -4.98 -15.60 1.86
N ALA A 144 -5.59 -16.31 2.83
CA ALA A 144 -6.28 -17.57 2.56
C ALA A 144 -7.50 -17.37 1.66
N ARG A 145 -8.27 -16.28 1.85
CA ARG A 145 -9.39 -15.93 0.99
C ARG A 145 -8.93 -15.63 -0.43
N TRP A 146 -7.88 -14.82 -0.60
CA TRP A 146 -7.28 -14.50 -1.90
C TRP A 146 -6.87 -15.74 -2.68
N LYS A 147 -6.19 -16.68 -2.02
CA LYS A 147 -5.80 -17.96 -2.61
C LYS A 147 -7.02 -18.77 -3.05
N ARG A 148 -8.05 -18.87 -2.21
CA ARG A 148 -9.29 -19.62 -2.53
C ARG A 148 -10.06 -19.01 -3.70
N THR A 149 -10.14 -17.69 -3.78
CA THR A 149 -10.87 -16.98 -4.85
C THR A 149 -10.00 -16.70 -6.08
N LYS A 150 -8.73 -17.10 -6.08
CA LYS A 150 -7.74 -16.78 -7.12
C LYS A 150 -7.69 -15.26 -7.43
N GLY A 151 -7.73 -14.44 -6.38
CA GLY A 151 -7.76 -12.98 -6.50
C GLY A 151 -9.12 -12.38 -6.87
N GLY A 152 -10.18 -13.19 -6.99
CA GLY A 152 -11.52 -12.73 -7.37
C GLY A 152 -12.33 -12.07 -6.24
N PHE A 153 -11.71 -11.21 -5.43
CA PHE A 153 -12.43 -10.35 -4.49
C PHE A 153 -11.70 -9.03 -4.24
N ASP A 154 -12.44 -8.03 -3.75
CA ASP A 154 -11.91 -6.73 -3.36
C ASP A 154 -11.10 -6.82 -2.07
N LEU A 155 -9.79 -7.05 -2.21
CA LEU A 155 -8.85 -7.11 -1.10
C LEU A 155 -8.69 -5.73 -0.41
N PRO A 156 -8.47 -4.62 -1.13
CA PRO A 156 -8.43 -3.28 -0.51
C PRO A 156 -9.68 -2.96 0.31
N GLY A 157 -10.86 -3.23 -0.23
CA GLY A 157 -12.13 -3.05 0.50
C GLY A 157 -12.24 -3.95 1.73
N ALA A 158 -11.75 -5.19 1.65
CA ALA A 158 -11.74 -6.09 2.80
C ALA A 158 -10.77 -5.66 3.91
N ILE A 159 -9.58 -5.14 3.55
CA ILE A 159 -8.63 -4.56 4.51
C ILE A 159 -9.28 -3.39 5.26
N ARG A 160 -9.90 -2.45 4.52
CA ARG A 160 -10.60 -1.31 5.12
C ARG A 160 -11.72 -1.74 6.06
N ALA A 161 -12.54 -2.71 5.64
CA ALA A 161 -13.63 -3.23 6.47
C ALA A 161 -13.15 -3.86 7.79
N GLU A 162 -11.91 -4.37 7.84
CA GLU A 162 -11.31 -4.88 9.07
C GLU A 162 -10.76 -3.79 9.99
N LEU A 163 -10.36 -2.65 9.43
CA LEU A 163 -9.83 -1.48 10.14
C LEU A 163 -10.92 -0.61 10.77
N GLU A 164 -12.15 -0.69 10.26
CA GLU A 164 -13.31 0.11 10.70
C GLU A 164 -13.95 -0.30 12.04
N VAL A 165 -13.30 -1.15 12.85
CA VAL A 165 -13.92 -1.69 14.09
C VAL A 165 -13.47 -0.98 15.38
N VAL A 166 -12.61 0.03 15.35
CA VAL A 166 -12.24 0.76 16.59
C VAL A 166 -13.04 2.05 16.72
N ALA A 167 -14.31 1.92 17.09
CA ALA A 167 -15.10 3.04 17.59
C ALA A 167 -14.93 3.14 19.12
N GLY A 168 -14.34 4.25 19.57
CA GLY A 168 -14.51 4.81 20.92
C GLY A 168 -13.65 4.20 22.02
#